data_AF-A0A8J3MFD1-F1
#
_entry.id   AF-A0A8J3MFD1-F1
#
_cell.length_a   1.000
_cell.length_b   1.000
_cell.length_c   1.000
_cell.angle_alpha   90.00
_cell.angle_beta   90.00
_cell.angle_gamma   90.00
#
_symmetry.space_group_name_H-M   'P 1'
#
loop_
_entity.id
_entity.type
_entity.pdbx_description
1 polymer ?
#
loop_
_entity_poly.entity_id
_entity_poly.type
_entity_poly.pdbx_seq_one_letter_code
_entity_poly.pdbx_strand_id
1 'polypeptide(L)'
;MEQLTLMLHRVPSVSDSLRREQIDLLQTRTDKGLLEVALASRLSGDTTWLKSFIREDMASVVTWRQQRGQLLDGYLGVAGSLIDTSDLDALGHSLREDRKRNAVRWRCREVWARHWWDQYWHADTDEEAYAAWVLLLQIVDRRAHAWMAIPSGMCDEQPRRVAHYRLNYDDLVRAMNKVEKKLDGEFLGRSAFDWVHPWLKRPDYVLHC
;
A
#
# COMPACT_ATOMS: atom_id res chain seq x y z
N MET A 1 -12.44 -2.54 -0.02
CA MET A 1 -11.95 -3.59 0.90
C MET A 1 -13.06 -4.62 0.98
N GLU A 2 -12.77 -5.87 0.65
CA GLU A 2 -13.77 -6.92 0.81
C GLU A 2 -14.16 -7.03 2.29
N GLN A 3 -15.47 -6.99 2.57
CA GLN A 3 -15.99 -7.06 3.95
C GLN A 3 -15.54 -8.34 4.66
N LEU A 4 -15.37 -9.45 3.92
CA LEU A 4 -14.91 -10.73 4.46
C LEU A 4 -13.49 -10.66 5.04
N THR A 5 -12.56 -9.99 4.34
CA THR A 5 -11.19 -9.79 4.81
C THR A 5 -11.16 -8.98 6.11
N LEU A 6 -11.97 -7.93 6.21
CA LEU A 6 -12.13 -7.15 7.45
C LEU A 6 -12.71 -7.98 8.60
N MET A 7 -13.75 -8.76 8.33
CA MET A 7 -14.42 -9.57 9.35
C MET A 7 -13.46 -10.62 9.92
N LEU A 8 -12.68 -11.28 9.08
CA LEU A 8 -11.71 -12.30 9.51
C LEU A 8 -10.61 -11.75 10.41
N HIS A 9 -10.22 -10.49 10.25
CA HIS A 9 -9.18 -9.86 11.08
C HIS A 9 -9.72 -9.26 12.38
N ARG A 10 -11.03 -8.95 12.45
CA ARG A 10 -11.67 -8.38 13.65
C ARG A 10 -12.13 -9.43 14.66
N VAL A 11 -12.33 -10.68 14.23
CA VAL A 11 -12.77 -11.76 15.12
C VAL A 11 -11.57 -12.30 15.92
N PRO A 12 -11.56 -12.18 17.26
CA PRO A 12 -10.43 -12.61 18.09
C PRO A 12 -10.18 -14.12 18.07
N SER A 13 -11.21 -14.92 17.75
CA SER A 13 -11.16 -16.39 17.75
C SER A 13 -10.67 -16.99 16.44
N VAL A 14 -10.35 -16.18 15.42
CA VAL A 14 -9.81 -16.69 14.16
C VAL A 14 -8.36 -17.15 14.37
N SER A 15 -8.10 -18.42 14.10
CA SER A 15 -6.76 -19.00 14.16
C SER A 15 -5.81 -18.35 13.15
N ASP A 16 -4.54 -18.21 13.53
CA ASP A 16 -3.49 -17.70 12.64
C ASP A 16 -3.34 -18.52 11.35
N SER A 17 -3.67 -19.83 11.35
CA SER A 17 -3.68 -20.66 10.14
C SER A 17 -4.66 -20.12 9.08
N LEU A 18 -5.87 -19.76 9.49
CA LEU A 18 -6.89 -19.20 8.60
C LEU A 18 -6.49 -17.81 8.09
N ARG A 19 -5.82 -17.00 8.92
CA ARG A 19 -5.25 -15.70 8.48
C ARG A 19 -4.13 -15.91 7.45
N ARG A 20 -3.32 -16.95 7.63
CA ARG A 20 -2.24 -17.32 6.71
C ARG A 20 -2.74 -17.84 5.37
N GLU A 21 -3.85 -18.57 5.35
CA GLU A 21 -4.51 -19.02 4.11
C GLU A 21 -4.86 -17.85 3.18
N GLN A 22 -5.21 -16.68 3.74
CA GLN A 22 -5.48 -15.49 2.93
C GLN A 22 -4.26 -15.02 2.13
N ILE A 23 -3.05 -15.18 2.67
CA ILE A 23 -1.79 -14.76 2.01
C ILE A 23 -1.25 -15.89 1.11
N ASP A 24 -1.87 -17.07 1.12
CA ASP A 24 -1.49 -18.13 0.21
C ASP A 24 -1.68 -17.69 -1.25
N LEU A 25 -0.81 -18.16 -2.14
CA LEU A 25 -0.82 -17.85 -3.57
C LEU A 25 -2.12 -18.29 -4.25
N LEU A 26 -2.86 -19.23 -3.66
CA LEU A 26 -4.16 -19.63 -4.17
C LEU A 26 -5.24 -18.57 -3.91
N GLN A 27 -5.09 -17.77 -2.86
CA GLN A 27 -6.06 -16.76 -2.43
C GLN A 27 -5.62 -15.33 -2.81
N THR A 28 -4.35 -14.99 -2.58
CA THR A 28 -3.79 -13.66 -2.89
C THR A 28 -2.76 -13.76 -4.00
N ARG A 29 -3.14 -13.26 -5.18
CA ARG A 29 -2.31 -13.26 -6.41
C ARG A 29 -1.95 -11.87 -6.92
N THR A 30 -2.35 -10.83 -6.20
CA THR A 30 -2.12 -9.44 -6.60
C THR A 30 -1.52 -8.66 -5.44
N ASP A 31 -0.78 -7.62 -5.77
CA ASP A 31 -0.22 -6.68 -4.82
C ASP A 31 -1.35 -5.92 -4.09
N LYS A 32 -2.49 -5.74 -4.75
CA LYS A 32 -3.70 -5.20 -4.13
C LYS A 32 -4.22 -6.11 -3.03
N GLY A 33 -4.27 -7.43 -3.26
CA GLY A 33 -4.67 -8.39 -2.22
C GLY A 33 -3.70 -8.37 -1.03
N LEU A 34 -2.40 -8.28 -1.27
CA LEU A 34 -1.39 -8.13 -0.21
C LEU A 34 -1.59 -6.83 0.59
N LEU A 35 -1.87 -5.71 -0.09
CA LEU A 35 -2.19 -4.44 0.55
C LEU A 35 -3.47 -4.54 1.40
N GLU A 36 -4.52 -5.22 0.91
CA GLU A 36 -5.77 -5.39 1.65
C GLU A 36 -5.62 -6.22 2.92
N VAL A 37 -4.79 -7.27 2.90
CA VAL A 37 -4.46 -8.02 4.12
C VAL A 37 -3.73 -7.13 5.13
N ALA A 38 -2.74 -6.34 4.68
CA ALA A 38 -2.01 -5.43 5.55
C ALA A 38 -2.93 -4.35 6.16
N LEU A 39 -3.83 -3.77 5.35
CA LEU A 39 -4.85 -2.82 5.78
C LEU A 39 -5.80 -3.44 6.83
N ALA A 40 -6.31 -4.64 6.58
CA ALA A 40 -7.22 -5.32 7.48
C ALA A 40 -6.57 -5.58 8.86
N SER A 41 -5.30 -6.01 8.88
CA SER A 41 -4.55 -6.21 10.13
C SER A 41 -4.30 -4.90 10.89
N ARG A 42 -4.08 -3.79 10.17
CA ARG A 42 -3.93 -2.48 10.81
C ARG A 42 -5.24 -1.98 11.40
N LEU A 43 -6.33 -2.09 10.65
CA LEU A 43 -7.65 -1.61 11.08
C LEU A 43 -8.27 -2.47 12.18
N SER A 44 -7.85 -3.74 12.33
CA SER A 44 -8.25 -4.57 13.47
C SER A 44 -7.44 -4.28 14.74
N GLY A 45 -6.30 -3.57 14.63
CA GLY A 45 -5.40 -3.30 15.74
C GLY A 45 -4.44 -4.46 16.08
N ASP A 46 -4.60 -5.64 15.47
CA ASP A 46 -3.71 -6.78 15.63
C ASP A 46 -2.85 -7.02 14.39
N THR A 47 -1.61 -6.56 14.47
CA THR A 47 -0.59 -6.76 13.43
C THR A 47 0.42 -7.86 13.79
N THR A 48 0.25 -8.53 14.94
CA THR A 48 1.27 -9.41 15.52
C THR A 48 1.54 -10.62 14.64
N TRP A 49 0.47 -11.28 14.20
CA TRP A 49 0.54 -12.45 13.32
C TRP A 49 1.19 -12.09 11.97
N LEU A 50 0.81 -10.94 11.38
CA LEU A 50 1.34 -10.49 10.09
C LEU A 50 2.82 -10.13 10.22
N LYS A 51 3.23 -9.50 11.33
CA LYS A 51 4.65 -9.26 11.63
C LYS A 51 5.44 -10.55 11.81
N SER A 52 4.86 -11.61 12.37
CA SER A 52 5.51 -12.94 12.44
C SER A 52 5.65 -13.53 11.05
N PHE A 53 4.58 -13.50 10.25
CA PHE A 53 4.57 -13.98 8.87
C PHE A 53 5.62 -13.28 8.01
N ILE A 54 5.70 -11.95 8.09
CA ILE A 54 6.71 -11.14 7.39
C ILE A 54 8.12 -11.60 7.77
N ARG A 55 8.40 -11.77 9.07
CA ARG A 55 9.72 -12.24 9.55
C ARG A 55 10.08 -13.62 9.02
N GLU A 56 9.13 -14.55 9.04
CA GLU A 56 9.31 -15.91 8.50
C GLU A 56 9.59 -15.90 6.99
N ASP A 57 8.84 -15.11 6.23
CA ASP A 57 9.00 -14.99 4.79
C ASP A 57 10.33 -14.32 4.41
N MET A 58 10.74 -13.27 5.14
CA MET A 58 12.04 -12.62 4.96
C MET A 58 13.22 -13.53 5.31
N ALA A 59 13.05 -14.45 6.27
CA ALA A 59 14.07 -15.44 6.66
C ALA A 59 14.11 -16.67 5.73
N SER A 60 13.13 -16.82 4.82
CA SER A 60 13.06 -17.97 3.92
C SER A 60 14.24 -18.00 2.94
N VAL A 61 14.69 -19.20 2.56
CA VAL A 61 15.63 -19.39 1.45
C VAL A 61 14.98 -19.15 0.07
N VAL A 62 13.64 -19.07 0.03
CA VAL A 62 12.87 -18.95 -1.20
C VAL A 62 12.69 -17.48 -1.58
N THR A 63 13.25 -17.08 -2.73
CA THR A 63 13.32 -15.67 -3.15
C THR A 63 11.97 -14.97 -3.24
N TRP A 64 10.91 -15.64 -3.73
CA TRP A 64 9.60 -15.01 -3.85
C TRP A 64 8.96 -14.76 -2.47
N ARG A 65 9.24 -15.61 -1.48
CA ARG A 65 8.78 -15.42 -0.09
C ARG A 65 9.48 -14.23 0.54
N GLN A 66 10.79 -14.10 0.34
CA GLN A 66 11.54 -12.91 0.79
C GLN A 66 10.94 -11.61 0.22
N GLN A 67 10.59 -11.62 -1.08
CA GLN A 67 10.01 -10.47 -1.75
C GLN A 67 8.59 -10.15 -1.26
N ARG A 68 7.76 -11.18 -1.04
CA ARG A 68 6.44 -11.01 -0.43
C ARG A 68 6.54 -10.41 0.97
N GLY A 69 7.46 -10.93 1.80
CA GLY A 69 7.73 -10.39 3.13
C GLY A 69 8.15 -8.92 3.10
N GLN A 70 9.08 -8.55 2.21
CA GLN A 70 9.51 -7.15 2.04
C GLN A 70 8.36 -6.23 1.60
N LEU A 71 7.54 -6.66 0.64
CA LEU A 71 6.41 -5.87 0.15
C LEU A 71 5.32 -5.71 1.23
N LEU A 72 5.01 -6.77 1.96
CA LEU A 72 4.08 -6.74 3.09
C LEU A 72 4.57 -5.84 4.23
N ASP A 73 5.87 -5.84 4.53
CA ASP A 73 6.48 -4.86 5.46
C ASP A 73 6.26 -3.42 4.96
N GLY A 74 6.41 -3.23 3.65
CA GLY A 74 6.09 -1.99 2.95
C GLY A 74 4.64 -1.52 3.18
N TYR A 75 3.68 -2.42 2.97
CA TYR A 75 2.25 -2.13 3.14
C TYR A 75 1.81 -2.00 4.59
N LEU A 76 2.41 -2.78 5.50
CA LEU A 76 2.15 -2.64 6.92
C LEU A 76 2.52 -1.24 7.42
N GLY A 77 3.52 -0.62 6.80
CA GLY A 77 3.89 0.77 7.03
C GLY A 77 4.62 0.97 8.36
N VAL A 78 4.98 2.21 8.66
CA VAL A 78 5.81 2.53 9.82
C VAL A 78 5.29 3.79 10.51
N ALA A 79 4.84 3.63 11.76
CA ALA A 79 4.75 4.76 12.67
C ALA A 79 6.17 5.04 13.21
N GLY A 80 6.75 6.18 12.84
CA GLY A 80 7.92 6.76 13.52
C GLY A 80 9.28 6.06 13.34
N SER A 81 9.47 5.20 12.32
CA SER A 81 10.80 4.66 12.03
C SER A 81 11.55 5.53 11.02
N LEU A 82 12.84 5.77 11.27
CA LEU A 82 13.76 6.27 10.26
C LEU A 82 13.74 5.29 9.07
N ILE A 83 13.49 5.82 7.89
CA ILE A 83 13.63 5.07 6.64
C ILE A 83 14.92 5.55 5.99
N ASP A 84 15.82 4.62 5.72
CA ASP A 84 16.97 4.90 4.89
C ASP A 84 16.50 5.11 3.44
N THR A 85 16.60 6.36 2.98
CA THR A 85 16.20 6.77 1.63
C THR A 85 17.39 6.95 0.69
N SER A 86 18.63 6.75 1.17
CA SER A 86 19.86 7.07 0.42
C SER A 86 19.94 6.36 -0.93
N ASP A 87 19.40 5.14 -1.03
CA ASP A 87 19.45 4.31 -2.23
C ASP A 87 18.18 4.39 -3.11
N LEU A 88 17.18 5.22 -2.78
CA LEU A 88 15.88 5.18 -3.48
C LEU A 88 15.94 5.62 -4.95
N ASP A 89 16.85 6.52 -5.26
CA ASP A 89 17.06 7.11 -6.59
C ASP A 89 18.26 6.50 -7.33
N ALA A 90 19.00 5.59 -6.68
CA ALA A 90 20.07 4.87 -7.33
C ALA A 90 19.52 3.93 -8.42
N LEU A 91 20.20 3.88 -9.57
CA LEU A 91 19.91 2.90 -10.61
C LEU A 91 20.17 1.50 -10.04
N GLY A 92 19.14 0.65 -10.04
CA GLY A 92 19.31 -0.75 -9.66
C GLY A 92 20.14 -1.48 -10.68
N HIS A 93 21.02 -2.36 -10.19
CA HIS A 93 21.78 -3.28 -11.03
C HIS A 93 21.05 -4.61 -11.19
N SER A 94 20.00 -4.87 -10.40
CA SER A 94 19.17 -6.07 -10.51
C SER A 94 17.69 -5.87 -10.17
N LEU A 95 16.84 -6.74 -10.73
CA LEU A 95 15.41 -6.81 -10.42
C LEU A 95 15.11 -7.03 -8.93
N ARG A 96 16.01 -7.69 -8.21
CA ARG A 96 15.88 -7.92 -6.77
C ARG A 96 16.02 -6.61 -6.01
N GLU A 97 16.97 -5.78 -6.40
CA GLU A 97 17.17 -4.45 -5.81
C GLU A 97 16.01 -3.52 -6.15
N ASP A 98 15.51 -3.57 -7.39
CA ASP A 98 14.32 -2.80 -7.80
C ASP A 98 13.11 -3.11 -6.90
N ARG A 99 12.88 -4.41 -6.62
CA ARG A 99 11.78 -4.86 -5.73
C ARG A 99 11.99 -4.43 -4.28
N LYS A 100 13.22 -4.55 -3.77
CA LYS A 100 13.56 -4.07 -2.42
C LYS A 100 13.30 -2.56 -2.31
N ARG A 101 13.74 -1.78 -3.29
CA ARG A 101 13.47 -0.33 -3.35
C ARG A 101 11.99 -0.03 -3.45
N ASN A 102 11.23 -0.79 -4.23
CA ASN A 102 9.78 -0.60 -4.31
C ASN A 102 9.09 -0.81 -2.95
N ALA A 103 9.49 -1.84 -2.20
CA ALA A 103 9.00 -2.04 -0.83
C ALA A 103 9.33 -0.85 0.10
N VAL A 104 10.56 -0.32 0.01
CA VAL A 104 10.95 0.89 0.76
C VAL A 104 10.14 2.12 0.32
N ARG A 105 9.88 2.29 -0.97
CA ARG A 105 9.02 3.38 -1.49
C ARG A 105 7.61 3.32 -0.88
N TRP A 106 7.04 2.12 -0.72
CA TRP A 106 5.77 1.96 -0.01
C TRP A 106 5.84 2.42 1.45
N ARG A 107 6.95 2.16 2.16
CA ARG A 107 7.15 2.70 3.52
C ARG A 107 7.25 4.22 3.52
N CYS A 108 8.09 4.78 2.66
CA CYS A 108 8.29 6.23 2.54
C CYS A 108 6.99 6.97 2.22
N ARG A 109 6.15 6.38 1.37
CA ARG A 109 4.88 6.96 0.98
C ARG A 109 3.99 7.28 2.18
N GLU A 110 3.91 6.42 3.19
CA GLU A 110 3.16 6.74 4.41
C GLU A 110 3.81 7.85 5.23
N VAL A 111 5.14 7.83 5.38
CA VAL A 111 5.88 8.86 6.13
C VAL A 111 5.65 10.25 5.51
N TRP A 112 5.81 10.35 4.19
CA TRP A 112 5.57 11.60 3.47
C TRP A 112 4.08 12.01 3.51
N ALA A 113 3.15 11.06 3.43
CA ALA A 113 1.72 11.37 3.52
C ALA A 113 1.36 11.93 4.90
N ARG A 114 1.91 11.36 5.98
CA ARG A 114 1.75 11.89 7.34
C ARG A 114 2.36 13.28 7.49
N HIS A 115 3.56 13.49 6.92
CA HIS A 115 4.20 14.80 6.92
C HIS A 115 3.32 15.87 6.25
N TRP A 116 2.83 15.63 5.03
CA TRP A 116 1.98 16.61 4.35
C TRP A 116 0.60 16.77 4.99
N TRP A 117 0.06 15.73 5.62
CA TRP A 117 -1.14 15.84 6.44
C TRP A 117 -0.92 16.75 7.65
N ASP A 118 0.22 16.61 8.34
CA ASP A 118 0.59 17.45 9.46
C ASP A 118 0.81 18.91 9.04
N GLN A 119 1.54 19.12 7.94
CA GLN A 119 1.76 20.46 7.38
C GLN A 119 0.45 21.14 6.94
N TYR A 120 -0.51 20.38 6.38
CA TYR A 120 -1.83 20.91 6.02
C TYR A 120 -2.56 21.56 7.20
N TRP A 121 -2.48 20.96 8.39
CA TRP A 121 -3.16 21.48 9.58
C TRP A 121 -2.40 22.62 10.26
N HIS A 122 -1.07 22.59 10.23
CA HIS A 122 -0.23 23.53 10.98
C HIS A 122 0.40 24.65 10.13
N ALA A 123 0.14 24.70 8.82
CA ALA A 123 0.57 25.80 7.97
C ALA A 123 0.06 27.15 8.48
N ASP A 124 0.86 28.21 8.34
CA ASP A 124 0.51 29.56 8.78
C ASP A 124 -0.51 30.22 7.84
N THR A 125 -0.45 29.86 6.56
CA THR A 125 -1.28 30.44 5.48
C THR A 125 -2.18 29.40 4.81
N ASP A 126 -3.27 29.86 4.19
CA ASP A 126 -4.16 28.99 3.41
C ASP A 126 -3.48 28.49 2.13
N GLU A 127 -2.55 29.27 1.56
CA GLU A 127 -1.74 28.90 0.41
C GLU A 127 -0.80 27.73 0.71
N GLU A 128 -0.09 27.78 1.84
CA GLU A 128 0.78 26.69 2.30
C GLU A 128 -0.01 25.43 2.63
N ALA A 129 -1.16 25.59 3.29
CA ALA A 129 -2.07 24.48 3.55
C ALA A 129 -2.52 23.84 2.22
N TYR A 130 -2.96 24.64 1.25
CA TYR A 130 -3.36 24.13 -0.05
C TYR A 130 -2.19 23.43 -0.78
N ALA A 131 -0.97 23.96 -0.72
CA ALA A 131 0.21 23.31 -1.28
C ALA A 131 0.47 21.94 -0.62
N ALA A 132 0.40 21.86 0.71
CA ALA A 132 0.52 20.60 1.45
C ALA A 132 -0.57 19.60 1.06
N TRP A 133 -1.82 20.06 0.88
CA TRP A 133 -2.93 19.24 0.40
C TRP A 133 -2.65 18.66 -0.99
N VAL A 134 -2.19 19.48 -1.94
CA VAL A 134 -1.85 19.02 -3.30
C VAL A 134 -0.74 17.96 -3.26
N LEU A 135 0.29 18.15 -2.44
CA LEU A 135 1.39 17.20 -2.27
C LEU A 135 0.91 15.89 -1.62
N LEU A 136 0.05 15.97 -0.61
CA LEU A 136 -0.61 14.80 -0.01
C LEU A 136 -1.35 13.99 -1.07
N LEU A 137 -2.16 14.64 -1.93
CA LEU A 137 -2.93 13.96 -2.98
C LEU A 137 -2.06 13.23 -4.03
N GLN A 138 -0.77 13.56 -4.16
CA GLN A 138 0.12 12.83 -5.07
C GLN A 138 0.58 11.48 -4.52
N ILE A 139 0.54 11.31 -3.19
CA ILE A 139 1.21 10.18 -2.53
C ILE A 139 0.30 9.36 -1.63
N VAL A 140 -0.81 9.92 -1.16
CA VAL A 140 -1.69 9.24 -0.21
C VAL A 140 -2.32 7.98 -0.81
N ASP A 141 -2.44 6.94 0.01
CA ASP A 141 -3.09 5.66 -0.32
C ASP A 141 -4.04 5.24 0.81
N ARG A 142 -4.76 4.12 0.63
CA ARG A 142 -5.81 3.67 1.57
C ARG A 142 -5.29 3.40 2.98
N ARG A 143 -3.97 3.27 3.21
CA ARG A 143 -3.42 3.11 4.58
C ARG A 143 -3.68 4.32 5.45
N ALA A 144 -3.98 5.48 4.86
CA ALA A 144 -4.44 6.66 5.57
C ALA A 144 -5.67 6.40 6.45
N HIS A 145 -6.57 5.48 6.10
CA HIS A 145 -7.72 5.14 6.95
C HIS A 145 -7.33 4.64 8.35
N ALA A 146 -6.10 4.15 8.54
CA ALA A 146 -5.62 3.67 9.83
C ALA A 146 -5.04 4.78 10.73
N TRP A 147 -4.85 6.00 10.23
CA TRP A 147 -4.16 7.06 10.99
C TRP A 147 -4.62 8.49 10.72
N MET A 148 -5.29 8.74 9.60
CA MET A 148 -5.74 10.07 9.22
C MET A 148 -6.98 10.44 10.03
N ALA A 149 -6.80 11.44 10.88
CA ALA A 149 -7.85 12.05 11.67
C ALA A 149 -7.64 13.56 11.69
N ILE A 150 -8.73 14.32 11.78
CA ILE A 150 -8.65 15.76 12.04
C ILE A 150 -8.02 15.91 13.45
N PRO A 151 -6.91 16.65 13.59
CA PRO A 151 -6.29 16.87 14.89
C PRO A 151 -7.27 17.52 15.87
N SER A 152 -7.18 17.17 17.16
CA SER A 152 -7.99 17.76 18.21
C SER A 152 -7.83 19.29 18.23
N GLY A 153 -8.93 20.03 18.42
CA GLY A 153 -8.94 21.50 18.42
C GLY A 153 -9.11 22.14 17.03
N MET A 154 -8.74 21.46 15.95
CA MET A 154 -8.77 22.04 14.59
C MET A 154 -10.19 22.37 14.09
N CYS A 155 -11.23 21.71 14.63
CA CYS A 155 -12.62 22.06 14.31
C CYS A 155 -12.98 23.50 14.71
N ASP A 156 -12.44 23.98 15.83
CA ASP A 156 -12.72 25.31 16.36
C ASP A 156 -11.66 26.32 15.88
N GLU A 157 -10.39 25.92 15.85
CA GLU A 157 -9.27 26.77 15.45
C GLU A 157 -9.29 27.08 13.95
N GLN A 158 -9.63 26.07 13.13
CA GLN A 158 -9.44 26.11 11.67
C GLN A 158 -10.69 25.61 10.92
N PRO A 159 -11.90 26.18 11.15
CA PRO A 159 -13.15 25.68 10.59
C PRO A 159 -13.19 25.70 9.05
N ARG A 160 -12.47 26.64 8.42
CA ARG A 160 -12.32 26.69 6.95
C ARG A 160 -11.53 25.50 6.41
N ARG A 161 -10.45 25.07 7.09
CA ARG A 161 -9.69 23.87 6.69
C ARG A 161 -10.51 22.61 6.88
N VAL A 162 -11.29 22.51 7.96
CA VAL A 162 -12.23 21.40 8.14
C VAL A 162 -13.29 21.36 7.03
N ALA A 163 -13.86 22.51 6.66
CA ALA A 163 -14.80 22.59 5.55
C ALA A 163 -14.14 22.19 4.22
N HIS A 164 -12.94 22.69 3.93
CA HIS A 164 -12.16 22.31 2.75
C HIS A 164 -11.91 20.80 2.70
N TYR A 165 -11.39 20.20 3.77
CA TYR A 165 -11.17 18.76 3.86
C TYR A 165 -12.44 17.96 3.57
N ARG A 166 -13.57 18.34 4.19
CA ARG A 166 -14.86 17.64 4.00
C ARG A 166 -15.39 17.76 2.58
N LEU A 167 -15.33 18.96 1.99
CA LEU A 167 -15.78 19.20 0.62
C LEU A 167 -14.92 18.46 -0.41
N ASN A 168 -13.63 18.28 -0.14
CA ASN A 168 -12.67 17.62 -1.04
C ASN A 168 -12.36 16.17 -0.64
N TYR A 169 -13.18 15.54 0.21
CA TYR A 169 -12.96 14.15 0.63
C TYR A 169 -12.98 13.17 -0.55
N ASP A 170 -13.82 13.43 -1.55
CA ASP A 170 -13.87 12.61 -2.77
C ASP A 170 -12.59 12.72 -3.62
N ASP A 171 -11.92 13.88 -3.61
CA ASP A 171 -10.61 14.03 -4.25
C ASP A 171 -9.55 13.19 -3.53
N LEU A 172 -9.59 13.15 -2.20
CA LEU A 172 -8.74 12.31 -1.39
C LEU A 172 -8.94 10.82 -1.71
N VAL A 173 -10.19 10.35 -1.77
CA VAL A 173 -10.51 8.97 -2.15
C VAL A 173 -10.05 8.66 -3.57
N ARG A 174 -10.24 9.58 -4.52
CA ARG A 174 -9.76 9.43 -5.91
C ARG A 174 -8.23 9.37 -5.97
N ALA A 175 -7.52 10.17 -5.19
CA ALA A 175 -6.07 10.13 -5.09
C ALA A 175 -5.57 8.78 -4.59
N MET A 176 -6.18 8.23 -3.53
CA MET A 176 -5.85 6.90 -3.01
C MET A 176 -6.02 5.82 -4.08
N ASN A 177 -7.15 5.82 -4.78
CA ASN A 177 -7.42 4.86 -5.85
C ASN A 177 -6.44 5.01 -7.03
N LYS A 178 -6.04 6.24 -7.36
CA LYS A 178 -5.07 6.52 -8.43
C LYS A 178 -3.69 5.93 -8.11
N VAL A 179 -3.23 6.10 -6.87
CA VAL A 179 -1.95 5.56 -6.40
C VAL A 179 -1.93 4.03 -6.46
N GLU A 180 -3.06 3.39 -6.20
CA GLU A 180 -3.18 1.93 -6.15
C GLU A 180 -3.60 1.28 -7.48
N LYS A 181 -3.83 2.08 -8.53
CA LYS A 181 -4.44 1.62 -9.80
C LYS A 181 -3.75 0.40 -10.42
N LYS A 182 -2.43 0.28 -10.30
CA LYS A 182 -1.65 -0.81 -10.91
C LYS A 182 -1.63 -2.09 -10.08
N LEU A 183 -1.96 -2.01 -8.78
CA LEU A 183 -1.79 -3.12 -7.84
C LEU A 183 -2.65 -4.34 -8.15
N ASP A 184 -3.77 -4.13 -8.84
CA ASP A 184 -4.69 -5.21 -9.23
C ASP A 184 -4.14 -6.05 -10.39
N GLY A 185 -3.25 -5.46 -11.20
CA GLY A 185 -2.60 -6.11 -12.33
C GLY A 185 -1.14 -6.45 -12.05
N GLU A 186 -0.68 -6.35 -10.81
CA GLU A 186 0.71 -6.62 -10.42
C GLU A 186 0.79 -7.67 -9.30
N PHE A 187 1.83 -8.48 -9.30
CA PHE A 187 2.24 -9.33 -8.18
C PHE A 187 3.75 -9.22 -7.96
N LEU A 188 4.15 -8.89 -6.75
CA LEU A 188 5.53 -8.59 -6.35
C LEU A 188 6.18 -7.54 -7.28
N GLY A 189 5.42 -6.50 -7.63
CA GLY A 189 5.84 -5.40 -8.51
C GLY A 189 6.03 -5.79 -9.98
N ARG A 190 5.43 -6.91 -10.42
CA ARG A 190 5.43 -7.34 -11.82
C ARG A 190 4.02 -7.44 -12.34
N SER A 191 3.81 -7.02 -13.57
CA SER A 191 2.57 -7.30 -14.30
C SER A 191 2.18 -8.78 -14.17
N ALA A 192 1.00 -9.03 -13.63
CA ALA A 192 0.39 -10.34 -13.44
C ALA A 192 -0.49 -10.75 -14.63
N PHE A 193 -0.48 -9.99 -15.73
CA PHE A 193 -1.23 -10.33 -16.95
C PHE A 193 -0.88 -11.73 -17.46
N ASP A 194 -1.94 -12.46 -17.83
CA ASP A 194 -1.93 -13.80 -18.40
C ASP A 194 -1.09 -13.88 -19.70
N TRP A 195 -0.64 -15.10 -19.99
CA TRP A 195 0.13 -15.57 -21.17
C TRP A 195 1.66 -15.62 -21.03
N VAL A 196 2.16 -16.46 -20.12
CA VAL A 196 3.35 -17.27 -20.43
C VAL A 196 2.88 -18.64 -20.91
N HIS A 197 2.43 -18.72 -22.16
CA HIS A 197 2.30 -20.00 -22.86
C HIS A 197 3.49 -20.13 -23.83
N PRO A 198 4.37 -21.13 -23.70
CA PRO A 198 5.44 -21.35 -24.67
C PRO A 198 4.95 -21.82 -26.06
N TRP A 199 3.64 -22.09 -26.23
CA TRP A 199 3.14 -22.90 -27.35
C TRP A 199 1.97 -22.32 -28.14
N LEU A 200 1.55 -21.07 -27.88
CA LEU A 200 0.51 -20.42 -28.68
C LEU A 200 1.12 -19.78 -29.94
N LYS A 201 1.48 -20.63 -30.91
CA LYS A 201 1.35 -20.24 -32.31
C LYS A 201 -0.12 -20.45 -32.68
N ARG A 202 -0.89 -19.38 -32.90
CA ARG A 202 -2.04 -19.50 -33.81
C ARG A 202 -1.51 -19.38 -35.24
N PRO A 203 -1.78 -20.35 -36.12
CA PRO A 203 -1.37 -20.29 -37.50
C PRO A 203 -2.35 -19.43 -38.30
N ASP A 204 -2.08 -18.13 -38.37
CA ASP A 204 -2.78 -17.25 -39.31
C ASP A 204 -1.87 -17.01 -40.52
N TYR A 205 -1.53 -18.07 -41.25
CA TYR A 205 -1.17 -17.93 -42.66
C TYR A 205 -2.44 -18.11 -43.48
N VAL A 206 -3.04 -16.99 -43.85
CA VAL A 206 -3.95 -16.97 -45.01
C VAL A 206 -3.07 -17.29 -46.22
N LEU A 207 -3.19 -18.52 -46.72
CA LEU A 207 -2.74 -18.86 -48.06
C LEU A 207 -3.63 -18.08 -49.03
N HIS A 208 -3.14 -16.95 -49.51
CA HIS A 208 -3.61 -16.40 -50.78
C HIS A 208 -2.90 -17.18 -51.90
N CYS A 209 -3.73 -17.78 -52.76
CA CYS A 209 -3.35 -18.45 -54.00
C CYS A 209 -2.45 -17.60 -54.89
#